data_AF-A0A9D5KA08-F1
#
_entry.id   AF-A0A9D5KA08-F1
#
_cell.length_a   1.000
_cell.length_b   1.000
_cell.length_c   1.000
_cell.angle_alpha   90.00
_cell.angle_beta   90.00
_cell.angle_gamma   90.00
#
_symmetry.space_group_name_H-M   'P 1'
#
loop_
_entity.id
_entity.type
_entity.pdbx_description
1 polymer ?
#
loop_
_entity_poly.entity_id
_entity_poly.type
_entity_poly.pdbx_seq_one_letter_code
_entity_poly.pdbx_strand_id
1 'polypeptide(L)'
;MEVSFQGRGGFLARITFGLSLLTFIILGTGCVRVTRPPEDLSYGEIPSYSWETLMLQESFRFDYHSYSKVFDFEVAGEGKVVMPDALRFKGIWRLGEEERELNLAAAGDYQLEKEDGEWVARQRSEEAKIISQVDQALRKALLRRKGKGFKLVEDAGKTLTYSFKPNLAYLDPKFEKRFDAELIIDGRTLLAEKIHIVSEDEEVGFDFSVDRINRVSRIGLPFSENFMITYSPEWGSIWRAKIGLKRRLRELGRKLRIGMNQGQMEVTLALPVDEGIARMLGEPGELSILALQLEGSGPTINKRGVVSDIFYVADTLAQPKVKS
;
A
#
# COMPACT_ATOMS: atom_id res chain seq x y z
N MET A 1 -74.86 -47.24 -19.17
CA MET A 1 -75.61 -46.17 -18.48
C MET A 1 -74.56 -45.22 -17.93
N GLU A 2 -74.16 -44.15 -18.63
CA GLU A 2 -74.95 -42.91 -18.86
C GLU A 2 -75.71 -42.53 -17.58
N VAL A 3 -75.49 -41.40 -16.92
CA VAL A 3 -75.53 -39.98 -17.34
C VAL A 3 -74.76 -39.21 -16.22
N SER A 4 -73.68 -38.43 -16.45
CA SER A 4 -73.60 -36.96 -16.66
C SER A 4 -74.56 -36.12 -15.76
N PHE A 5 -74.36 -34.86 -15.33
CA PHE A 5 -73.29 -33.86 -15.22
C PHE A 5 -73.89 -32.70 -14.37
N GLN A 6 -73.16 -32.10 -13.44
CA GLN A 6 -73.28 -30.72 -12.91
C GLN A 6 -72.32 -30.63 -11.71
N GLY A 7 -71.39 -29.69 -11.54
CA GLY A 7 -71.04 -28.45 -12.22
C GLY A 7 -70.32 -27.56 -11.18
N ARG A 8 -69.43 -26.68 -11.65
CA ARG A 8 -68.63 -25.67 -10.90
C ARG A 8 -67.43 -26.24 -10.15
N GLY A 9 -66.22 -25.68 -10.21
CA GLY A 9 -65.70 -24.43 -10.76
C GLY A 9 -64.34 -24.26 -10.08
N GLY A 10 -63.27 -24.10 -10.86
CA GLY A 10 -61.90 -24.12 -10.34
C GLY A 10 -61.53 -22.88 -9.52
N PHE A 11 -60.50 -23.01 -8.68
CA PHE A 11 -59.38 -22.08 -8.64
C PHE A 11 -58.19 -22.70 -7.89
N LEU A 12 -57.01 -22.55 -8.49
CA LEU A 12 -55.71 -23.04 -8.04
C LEU A 12 -55.26 -22.31 -6.77
N ALA A 13 -54.76 -23.05 -5.77
CA ALA A 13 -53.93 -22.51 -4.71
C ALA A 13 -52.69 -23.41 -4.50
N ARG A 14 -51.53 -22.82 -4.80
CA ARG A 14 -50.18 -23.33 -4.60
C ARG A 14 -49.93 -23.63 -3.12
N ILE A 15 -49.29 -24.78 -2.82
CA ILE A 15 -48.53 -24.96 -1.58
C ILE A 15 -47.12 -25.42 -1.93
N THR A 16 -46.21 -24.72 -1.28
CA THR A 16 -44.79 -24.49 -1.51
C THR A 16 -43.89 -25.63 -1.06
N PHE A 17 -42.82 -25.84 -1.83
CA PHE A 17 -41.67 -26.69 -1.54
C PHE A 17 -41.03 -26.37 -0.18
N GLY A 18 -41.00 -27.36 0.72
CA GLY A 18 -40.11 -27.37 1.88
C GLY A 18 -38.74 -27.92 1.48
N LEU A 19 -37.86 -27.04 1.00
CA LEU A 19 -36.45 -27.36 0.83
C LEU A 19 -35.72 -27.03 2.14
N SER A 20 -35.31 -28.09 2.84
CA SER A 20 -34.44 -28.02 3.99
C SER A 20 -33.19 -27.22 3.66
N LEU A 21 -33.11 -26.05 4.29
CA LEU A 21 -32.01 -25.09 4.23
C LEU A 21 -30.76 -25.74 4.83
N LEU A 22 -30.03 -26.52 4.02
CA LEU A 22 -28.68 -26.96 4.35
C LEU A 22 -27.80 -25.72 4.23
N THR A 23 -27.60 -25.06 5.36
CA THR A 23 -26.74 -23.90 5.55
C THR A 23 -25.34 -24.24 5.03
N PHE A 24 -25.06 -23.87 3.78
CA PHE A 24 -23.71 -23.74 3.25
C PHE A 24 -23.03 -22.60 4.03
N ILE A 25 -22.52 -22.91 5.22
CA ILE A 25 -21.43 -22.16 5.83
C ILE A 25 -20.22 -22.50 4.96
N ILE A 26 -20.13 -21.86 3.79
CA ILE A 26 -18.86 -21.71 3.09
C ILE A 26 -18.04 -20.84 4.04
N LEU A 27 -17.26 -21.50 4.90
CA LEU A 27 -16.10 -20.91 5.50
C LEU A 27 -15.31 -20.30 4.35
N GLY A 28 -15.44 -18.99 4.20
CA GLY A 28 -14.67 -18.16 3.28
C GLY A 28 -13.22 -18.10 3.75
N THR A 29 -12.57 -19.26 3.86
CA THR A 29 -11.13 -19.36 3.69
C THR A 29 -10.90 -19.13 2.20
N GLY A 30 -11.00 -17.88 1.76
CA GLY A 30 -10.62 -17.50 0.41
C GLY A 30 -9.24 -18.09 0.16
N CYS A 31 -9.15 -18.97 -0.84
CA CYS A 31 -7.86 -19.44 -1.32
C CYS A 31 -7.10 -18.20 -1.76
N VAL A 32 -6.19 -17.75 -0.89
CA VAL A 32 -5.26 -16.67 -1.14
C VAL A 32 -4.47 -17.10 -2.37
N ARG A 33 -4.65 -16.38 -3.49
CA ARG A 33 -3.88 -16.64 -4.70
C ARG A 33 -2.45 -16.18 -4.43
N VAL A 34 -1.56 -17.13 -4.22
CA VAL A 34 -0.12 -16.93 -4.32
C VAL A 34 0.29 -17.40 -5.71
N THR A 35 1.11 -16.61 -6.39
CA THR A 35 1.67 -17.00 -7.69
C THR A 35 2.40 -18.33 -7.55
N ARG A 36 2.07 -19.33 -8.38
CA ARG A 36 2.78 -20.60 -8.33
C ARG A 36 4.23 -20.39 -8.83
N PRO A 37 5.23 -20.93 -8.13
CA PRO A 37 6.60 -20.85 -8.59
C PRO A 37 6.80 -21.62 -9.90
N PRO A 38 7.70 -21.17 -10.79
CA PRO A 38 8.19 -21.96 -11.91
C PRO A 38 8.81 -23.27 -11.42
N GLU A 39 8.61 -24.35 -12.17
CA GLU A 39 9.13 -25.69 -11.82
C GLU A 39 10.64 -25.84 -12.11
N ASP A 40 11.22 -24.93 -12.88
CA ASP A 40 12.60 -25.00 -13.40
C ASP A 40 13.58 -24.03 -12.72
N LEU A 41 13.19 -23.39 -11.61
CA LEU A 41 14.06 -22.49 -10.86
C LEU A 41 15.25 -23.26 -10.25
N SER A 42 16.47 -22.83 -10.57
CA SER A 42 17.66 -23.34 -9.89
C SER A 42 17.79 -22.72 -8.49
N TYR A 43 18.45 -23.43 -7.55
CA TYR A 43 18.70 -22.90 -6.21
C TYR A 43 19.43 -21.54 -6.18
N GLY A 44 20.17 -21.19 -7.24
CA GLY A 44 20.80 -19.87 -7.35
C GLY A 44 19.82 -18.74 -7.69
N GLU A 45 18.69 -19.05 -8.31
CA GLU A 45 17.69 -18.06 -8.75
C GLU A 45 16.60 -17.82 -7.70
N ILE A 46 16.37 -18.80 -6.82
CA ILE A 46 15.34 -18.75 -5.78
C ILE A 46 15.41 -17.47 -4.91
N PRO A 47 16.58 -16.99 -4.42
CA PRO A 47 16.61 -15.78 -3.60
C PRO A 47 16.08 -14.53 -4.31
N SER A 48 16.52 -14.30 -5.55
CA SER A 48 16.05 -13.17 -6.37
C SER A 48 14.56 -13.32 -6.68
N TYR A 49 14.14 -14.51 -7.13
CA TYR A 49 12.74 -14.81 -7.40
C TYR A 49 11.85 -14.56 -6.18
N SER A 50 12.30 -14.98 -4.99
CA SER A 50 11.50 -14.91 -3.76
C SER A 50 11.17 -13.48 -3.35
N TRP A 51 12.14 -12.58 -3.46
CA TRP A 51 11.97 -11.18 -3.11
C TRP A 51 11.19 -10.43 -4.20
N GLU A 52 11.54 -10.63 -5.47
CA GLU A 52 10.83 -10.01 -6.60
C GLU A 52 9.35 -10.43 -6.62
N THR A 53 9.06 -11.71 -6.38
CA THR A 53 7.69 -12.24 -6.38
C THR A 53 6.92 -11.78 -5.15
N LEU A 54 7.55 -11.64 -3.98
CA LEU A 54 6.92 -11.04 -2.80
C LEU A 54 6.46 -9.60 -3.10
N MET A 55 7.29 -8.83 -3.82
CA MET A 55 6.99 -7.46 -4.23
C MET A 55 5.88 -7.36 -5.31
N LEU A 56 5.50 -8.48 -5.92
CA LEU A 56 4.36 -8.57 -6.85
C LEU A 56 3.06 -9.01 -6.17
N GLN A 57 3.10 -9.34 -4.87
CA GLN A 57 1.89 -9.70 -4.12
C GLN A 57 1.01 -8.47 -3.88
N GLU A 58 -0.29 -8.64 -3.75
CA GLU A 58 -1.24 -7.54 -3.49
C GLU A 58 -1.00 -6.91 -2.12
N SER A 59 -0.67 -7.73 -1.11
CA SER A 59 -0.46 -7.26 0.25
C SER A 59 0.29 -8.25 1.13
N PHE A 60 0.81 -7.78 2.25
CA PHE A 60 1.26 -8.64 3.35
C PHE A 60 1.33 -7.85 4.66
N ARG A 61 1.38 -8.56 5.78
CA ARG A 61 1.76 -8.00 7.08
C ARG A 61 3.24 -8.27 7.30
N PHE A 62 3.88 -7.39 8.05
CA PHE A 62 5.28 -7.53 8.40
C PHE A 62 5.51 -7.17 9.86
N ASP A 63 6.55 -7.76 10.44
CA ASP A 63 7.19 -7.27 11.65
C ASP A 63 8.60 -6.80 11.29
N TYR A 64 9.04 -5.72 11.92
CA TYR A 64 10.28 -5.02 11.58
C TYR A 64 11.01 -4.61 12.85
N HIS A 65 12.31 -4.85 12.90
CA HIS A 65 13.19 -4.37 13.97
C HIS A 65 14.55 -4.01 13.38
N SER A 66 15.07 -2.84 13.71
CA SER A 66 16.37 -2.36 13.29
C SER A 66 16.99 -1.59 14.42
N TYR A 67 18.23 -1.87 14.77
CA TYR A 67 18.91 -1.22 15.88
C TYR A 67 20.40 -1.05 15.64
N SER A 68 20.98 -0.06 16.30
CA SER A 68 22.42 0.16 16.40
C SER A 68 22.76 0.73 17.76
N LYS A 69 23.44 -0.05 18.60
CA LYS A 69 23.95 0.38 19.92
C LYS A 69 25.04 1.44 19.78
N VAL A 70 25.72 1.51 18.63
CA VAL A 70 26.76 2.52 18.36
C VAL A 70 26.15 3.91 18.19
N PHE A 71 24.92 3.98 17.69
CA PHE A 71 24.20 5.24 17.46
C PHE A 71 23.05 5.47 18.45
N ASP A 72 22.90 4.60 19.46
CA ASP A 72 21.74 4.55 20.35
C ASP A 72 20.41 4.64 19.58
N PHE A 73 20.31 3.90 18.47
CA PHE A 73 19.17 3.94 17.55
C PHE A 73 18.39 2.63 17.60
N GLU A 74 17.06 2.73 17.61
CA GLU A 74 16.16 1.58 17.47
C GLU A 74 14.86 1.97 16.77
N VAL A 75 14.41 1.15 15.84
CA VAL A 75 13.05 1.17 15.29
C VAL A 75 12.49 -0.24 15.32
N ALA A 76 11.36 -0.42 16.00
CA ALA A 76 10.72 -1.72 16.15
C ALA A 76 9.21 -1.58 15.98
N GLY A 77 8.56 -2.52 15.30
CA GLY A 77 7.11 -2.48 15.16
C GLY A 77 6.53 -3.51 14.20
N GLU A 78 5.23 -3.40 14.01
CA GLU A 78 4.45 -4.21 13.09
C GLU A 78 3.73 -3.33 12.09
N GLY A 79 3.50 -3.87 10.90
CA GLY A 79 2.83 -3.14 9.85
C GLY A 79 2.18 -4.02 8.81
N LYS A 80 1.59 -3.36 7.84
CA LYS A 80 1.02 -3.98 6.65
C LYS A 80 1.25 -3.09 5.46
N VAL A 81 1.48 -3.71 4.32
CA VAL A 81 1.59 -3.05 3.03
C VAL A 81 0.47 -3.54 2.13
N VAL A 82 -0.04 -2.63 1.31
CA VAL A 82 -0.90 -2.93 0.16
C VAL A 82 -0.22 -2.29 -1.03
N MET A 83 0.14 -3.09 -2.02
CA MET A 83 0.89 -2.65 -3.17
C MET A 83 0.04 -1.71 -4.05
N PRO A 84 0.65 -0.73 -4.75
CA PRO A 84 2.11 -0.56 -4.90
C PRO A 84 2.80 0.20 -3.77
N ASP A 85 2.10 0.99 -2.96
CA ASP A 85 2.76 2.02 -2.14
C ASP A 85 2.09 2.35 -0.79
N ALA A 86 0.98 1.70 -0.44
CA ALA A 86 0.25 1.97 0.79
C ALA A 86 0.82 1.18 1.97
N LEU A 87 1.07 1.86 3.08
CA LEU A 87 1.67 1.30 4.28
C LEU A 87 0.93 1.76 5.54
N ARG A 88 0.75 0.83 6.48
CA ARG A 88 0.36 1.13 7.86
C ARG A 88 1.43 0.55 8.77
N PHE A 89 1.99 1.37 9.64
CA PHE A 89 3.02 0.94 10.58
C PHE A 89 2.70 1.46 11.97
N LYS A 90 2.94 0.61 12.97
CA LYS A 90 2.87 0.96 14.38
C LYS A 90 4.09 0.41 15.07
N GLY A 91 4.72 1.22 15.89
CA GLY A 91 5.96 0.81 16.52
C GLY A 91 6.51 1.88 17.43
N ILE A 92 7.81 1.77 17.67
CA ILE A 92 8.61 2.73 18.42
C ILE A 92 9.79 3.17 17.57
N TRP A 93 10.24 4.38 17.83
CA TRP A 93 11.49 4.94 17.34
C TRP A 93 12.26 5.48 18.54
N ARG A 94 13.55 5.19 18.61
CA ARG A 94 14.45 5.67 19.64
C ARG A 94 15.73 6.20 19.03
N LEU A 95 16.20 7.32 19.56
CA LEU A 95 17.51 7.90 19.27
C LEU A 95 18.07 8.56 20.53
N GLY A 96 19.11 7.96 21.13
CA GLY A 96 19.62 8.40 22.42
C GLY A 96 18.57 8.27 23.52
N GLU A 97 18.24 9.38 24.19
CA GLU A 97 17.20 9.43 25.23
C GLU A 97 15.80 9.72 24.67
N GLU A 98 15.68 10.06 23.38
CA GLU A 98 14.38 10.32 22.75
C GLU A 98 13.69 9.02 22.36
N GLU A 99 12.46 8.83 22.84
CA GLU A 99 11.56 7.75 22.43
C GLU A 99 10.25 8.33 21.89
N ARG A 100 9.76 7.79 20.78
CA ARG A 100 8.51 8.21 20.15
C ARG A 100 7.70 6.99 19.71
N GLU A 101 6.40 7.00 19.99
CA GLU A 101 5.47 6.03 19.41
C GLU A 101 5.21 6.39 17.94
N LEU A 102 5.50 5.45 17.05
CA LEU A 102 5.20 5.59 15.64
C LEU A 102 3.80 5.05 15.35
N ASN A 103 2.99 5.86 14.67
CA ASN A 103 1.66 5.46 14.22
C ASN A 103 1.39 6.06 12.84
N LEU A 104 1.89 5.38 11.81
CA LEU A 104 2.04 5.92 10.46
C LEU A 104 1.05 5.29 9.49
N ALA A 105 0.48 6.09 8.61
CA ALA A 105 -0.30 5.64 7.46
C ALA A 105 0.21 6.36 6.20
N ALA A 106 0.96 5.67 5.35
CA ALA A 106 1.60 6.24 4.17
C ALA A 106 0.97 5.71 2.88
N ALA A 107 1.01 6.52 1.83
CA ALA A 107 0.69 6.10 0.47
C ALA A 107 1.29 7.11 -0.52
N GLY A 108 2.09 6.62 -1.47
CA GLY A 108 2.93 7.42 -2.35
C GLY A 108 4.05 8.12 -1.57
N ASP A 109 4.28 9.39 -1.89
CA ASP A 109 5.32 10.23 -1.29
C ASP A 109 4.92 10.89 0.04
N TYR A 110 3.78 10.49 0.60
CA TYR A 110 3.19 11.17 1.76
C TYR A 110 2.79 10.18 2.86
N GLN A 111 2.80 10.70 4.09
CA GLN A 111 2.36 9.98 5.27
C GLN A 111 1.41 10.82 6.13
N LEU A 112 0.55 10.13 6.86
CA LEU A 112 -0.15 10.64 8.02
C LEU A 112 0.50 10.05 9.26
N GLU A 113 0.82 10.90 10.21
CA GLU A 113 1.39 10.52 11.50
C GLU A 113 0.44 10.97 12.61
N LYS A 114 0.29 10.15 13.65
CA LYS A 114 -0.60 10.47 14.76
C LYS A 114 0.15 11.20 15.86
N GLU A 115 -0.14 12.48 16.05
CA GLU A 115 0.48 13.37 17.04
C GLU A 115 -0.62 13.98 17.91
N ASP A 116 -0.49 13.92 19.24
CA ASP A 116 -1.46 14.47 20.19
C ASP A 116 -2.93 14.08 19.93
N GLY A 117 -3.14 12.88 19.37
CA GLY A 117 -4.47 12.36 19.04
C GLY A 117 -4.95 12.69 17.61
N GLU A 118 -4.29 13.61 16.92
CA GLU A 118 -4.64 14.09 15.59
C GLU A 118 -3.77 13.47 14.49
N TRP A 119 -4.28 13.45 13.26
CA TRP A 119 -3.55 12.95 12.09
C TRP A 119 -2.95 14.10 11.31
N VAL A 120 -1.63 14.21 11.34
CA VAL A 120 -0.88 15.28 10.69
C VAL A 120 -0.28 14.75 9.39
N ALA A 121 -0.46 15.47 8.28
CA ALA A 121 0.17 15.11 7.01
C ALA A 121 1.60 15.61 6.95
N ARG A 122 2.49 14.73 6.51
CA ARG A 122 3.92 14.98 6.32
C ARG A 122 4.38 14.35 5.01
N GLN A 123 5.50 14.81 4.49
CA GLN A 123 6.23 14.06 3.48
C GLN A 123 6.65 12.70 4.06
N ARG A 124 6.74 11.67 3.21
CA ARG A 124 7.13 10.34 3.66
C ARG A 124 8.54 10.34 4.24
N SER A 125 8.59 10.08 5.54
CA SER A 125 9.79 9.95 6.36
C SER A 125 10.54 8.65 6.05
N GLU A 126 11.78 8.52 6.52
CA GLU A 126 12.57 7.29 6.34
C GLU A 126 11.95 6.11 7.10
N GLU A 127 11.31 6.36 8.25
CA GLU A 127 10.57 5.39 9.07
C GLU A 127 9.39 4.78 8.31
N ALA A 128 8.83 5.51 7.34
CA ALA A 128 7.75 5.01 6.48
C ALA A 128 8.27 4.32 5.19
N LYS A 129 9.60 4.26 4.96
CA LYS A 129 10.24 3.64 3.79
C LYS A 129 10.79 2.24 4.11
N ILE A 130 10.13 1.50 5.01
CA ILE A 130 10.53 0.15 5.45
C ILE A 130 10.93 -0.79 4.29
N ILE A 131 10.09 -0.87 3.26
CA ILE A 131 10.36 -1.76 2.11
C ILE A 131 11.64 -1.35 1.37
N SER A 132 11.88 -0.04 1.19
CA SER A 132 13.10 0.45 0.56
C SER A 132 14.34 0.17 1.39
N GLN A 133 14.22 0.14 2.73
CA GLN A 133 15.33 -0.26 3.60
C GLN A 133 15.63 -1.76 3.49
N VAL A 134 14.60 -2.61 3.38
CA VAL A 134 14.77 -4.05 3.11
C VAL A 134 15.43 -4.26 1.75
N ASP A 135 14.96 -3.57 0.70
CA ASP A 135 15.58 -3.58 -0.63
C ASP A 135 17.06 -3.19 -0.54
N GLN A 136 17.39 -2.13 0.19
CA GLN A 136 18.76 -1.68 0.37
C GLN A 136 19.63 -2.75 1.05
N ALA A 137 19.11 -3.42 2.09
CA ALA A 137 19.81 -4.48 2.81
C ALA A 137 20.15 -5.67 1.90
N LEU A 138 19.23 -6.05 1.00
CA LEU A 138 19.40 -7.15 0.04
C LEU A 138 20.19 -6.75 -1.23
N ARG A 139 20.22 -5.45 -1.58
CA ARG A 139 20.64 -4.95 -2.90
C ARG A 139 21.98 -5.49 -3.38
N LYS A 140 22.99 -5.53 -2.51
CA LYS A 140 24.34 -6.00 -2.87
C LYS A 140 24.36 -7.48 -3.25
N ALA A 141 23.52 -8.29 -2.60
CA ALA A 141 23.38 -9.70 -2.91
C ALA A 141 22.58 -9.92 -4.20
N LEU A 142 21.47 -9.19 -4.37
CA LEU A 142 20.61 -9.26 -5.57
C LEU A 142 21.32 -8.83 -6.86
N LEU A 143 22.16 -7.78 -6.81
CA LEU A 143 22.87 -7.28 -7.99
C LEU A 143 24.03 -8.18 -8.47
N ARG A 144 24.44 -9.17 -7.68
CA ARG A 144 25.49 -10.10 -8.10
C ARG A 144 24.92 -11.09 -9.12
N ARG A 145 25.58 -11.22 -10.28
CA ARG A 145 25.18 -12.12 -11.37
C ARG A 145 24.70 -13.49 -10.85
N LYS A 146 23.48 -13.88 -11.26
CA LYS A 146 22.91 -15.24 -11.13
C LYS A 146 23.13 -15.89 -9.76
N GLY A 147 22.64 -15.28 -8.69
CA GLY A 147 22.63 -15.92 -7.37
C GLY A 147 23.95 -15.95 -6.61
N LYS A 148 25.06 -15.47 -7.17
CA LYS A 148 26.38 -15.46 -6.48
C LYS A 148 26.44 -14.54 -5.24
N GLY A 149 25.38 -13.77 -4.99
CA GLY A 149 25.23 -13.00 -3.77
C GLY A 149 24.73 -13.81 -2.58
N PHE A 150 24.15 -14.97 -2.84
CA PHE A 150 23.53 -15.85 -1.86
C PHE A 150 24.21 -17.21 -1.86
N LYS A 151 24.24 -17.86 -0.69
CA LYS A 151 24.72 -19.23 -0.53
C LYS A 151 23.67 -20.02 0.23
N LEU A 152 23.20 -21.12 -0.35
CA LEU A 152 22.31 -22.03 0.36
C LEU A 152 23.03 -22.57 1.60
N VAL A 153 22.41 -22.39 2.75
CA VAL A 153 22.88 -22.88 4.06
C VAL A 153 22.13 -24.15 4.42
N GLU A 154 20.81 -24.15 4.23
CA GLU A 154 19.93 -25.25 4.62
C GLU A 154 18.74 -25.38 3.66
N ASP A 155 18.36 -26.63 3.37
CA ASP A 155 17.09 -26.99 2.74
C ASP A 155 16.36 -27.98 3.65
N ALA A 156 15.36 -27.49 4.38
CA ALA A 156 14.54 -28.28 5.28
C ALA A 156 13.23 -28.75 4.64
N GLY A 157 13.07 -28.59 3.32
CA GLY A 157 11.86 -28.86 2.54
C GLY A 157 10.71 -27.89 2.79
N LYS A 158 10.43 -27.55 4.07
CA LYS A 158 9.45 -26.51 4.44
C LYS A 158 10.02 -25.10 4.30
N THR A 159 11.32 -24.96 4.47
CA THR A 159 12.03 -23.68 4.40
C THR A 159 13.37 -23.87 3.72
N LEU A 160 13.79 -22.84 2.99
CA LEU A 160 15.13 -22.73 2.41
C LEU A 160 15.83 -21.54 3.07
N THR A 161 17.04 -21.74 3.56
CA THR A 161 17.83 -20.71 4.23
C THR A 161 19.06 -20.37 3.42
N TYR A 162 19.23 -19.09 3.09
CA TYR A 162 20.36 -18.57 2.34
C TYR A 162 21.14 -17.55 3.14
N SER A 163 22.46 -17.68 3.19
CA SER A 163 23.33 -16.63 3.71
C SER A 163 23.72 -15.63 2.61
N PHE A 164 23.91 -14.37 2.98
CA PHE A 164 24.32 -13.32 2.05
C PHE A 164 25.18 -12.25 2.72
N LYS A 165 25.71 -11.31 1.92
CA LYS A 165 26.41 -10.13 2.45
C LYS A 165 25.48 -8.93 2.38
N PRO A 166 24.99 -8.41 3.52
CA PRO A 166 24.02 -7.34 3.54
C PRO A 166 24.67 -5.99 3.21
N ASN A 167 23.84 -4.99 2.97
CA ASN A 167 24.25 -3.60 2.84
C ASN A 167 23.51 -2.73 3.85
N LEU A 168 24.10 -2.58 5.03
CA LEU A 168 23.58 -1.80 6.16
C LEU A 168 24.38 -0.51 6.38
N ALA A 169 24.77 0.18 5.31
CA ALA A 169 25.55 1.42 5.39
C ALA A 169 24.88 2.53 6.23
N TYR A 170 23.57 2.45 6.46
CA TYR A 170 22.85 3.39 7.33
C TYR A 170 22.95 3.04 8.82
N LEU A 171 23.27 1.78 9.18
CA LEU A 171 23.50 1.33 10.57
C LEU A 171 24.99 1.16 10.90
N ASP A 172 25.83 1.03 9.88
CA ASP A 172 27.29 1.01 9.98
C ASP A 172 27.92 1.79 8.79
N PRO A 173 27.92 3.13 8.83
CA PRO A 173 28.47 3.97 7.76
C PRO A 173 29.97 3.80 7.52
N LYS A 174 30.70 3.32 8.53
CA LYS A 174 32.16 3.11 8.46
C LYS A 174 32.52 1.72 7.96
N PHE A 175 31.55 0.81 7.82
CA PHE A 175 31.75 -0.59 7.43
C PHE A 175 32.74 -1.32 8.35
N GLU A 176 32.70 -1.00 9.64
CA GLU A 176 33.57 -1.59 10.66
C GLU A 176 33.06 -2.97 11.11
N LYS A 177 31.74 -3.19 11.04
CA LYS A 177 31.10 -4.41 11.53
C LYS A 177 31.10 -5.49 10.46
N ARG A 178 31.25 -6.73 10.93
CA ARG A 178 30.97 -7.94 10.15
C ARG A 178 29.59 -8.44 10.52
N PHE A 179 28.87 -8.90 9.51
CA PHE A 179 27.47 -9.29 9.64
C PHE A 179 27.26 -10.74 9.21
N ASP A 180 26.52 -11.47 10.03
CA ASP A 180 25.84 -12.69 9.65
C ASP A 180 24.44 -12.32 9.17
N ALA A 181 24.06 -12.81 8.00
CA ALA A 181 22.81 -12.44 7.34
C ALA A 181 22.17 -13.65 6.67
N GLU A 182 20.89 -13.84 6.94
CA GLU A 182 20.08 -14.95 6.46
C GLU A 182 18.79 -14.45 5.80
N LEU A 183 18.46 -15.07 4.68
CA LEU A 183 17.17 -14.96 4.01
C LEU A 183 16.51 -16.34 4.10
N ILE A 184 15.36 -16.38 4.77
CA ILE A 184 14.53 -17.57 4.93
C ILE A 184 13.35 -17.47 3.98
N ILE A 185 13.13 -18.53 3.22
CA ILE A 185 12.16 -18.62 2.13
C ILE A 185 11.25 -19.82 2.39
N ASP A 186 9.94 -19.64 2.19
CA ASP A 186 8.97 -20.74 2.27
C ASP A 186 9.23 -21.76 1.16
N GLY A 187 9.44 -23.02 1.51
CA GLY A 187 9.79 -24.08 0.55
C GLY A 187 8.67 -24.44 -0.43
N ARG A 188 7.42 -24.02 -0.16
CA ARG A 188 6.26 -24.32 -1.02
C ARG A 188 5.95 -23.19 -2.00
N THR A 189 5.91 -21.96 -1.52
CA THR A 189 5.54 -20.77 -2.30
C THR A 189 6.76 -20.06 -2.88
N LEU A 190 7.96 -20.37 -2.37
CA LEU A 190 9.21 -19.69 -2.68
C LEU A 190 9.15 -18.18 -2.43
N LEU A 191 8.33 -17.72 -1.49
CA LEU A 191 8.29 -16.33 -1.07
C LEU A 191 9.22 -16.09 0.11
N ALA A 192 9.84 -14.91 0.16
CA ALA A 192 10.64 -14.48 1.28
C ALA A 192 9.77 -14.36 2.54
N GLU A 193 10.14 -15.07 3.62
CA GLU A 193 9.43 -15.06 4.90
C GLU A 193 10.15 -14.24 5.95
N LYS A 194 11.49 -14.34 6.03
CA LYS A 194 12.27 -13.64 7.04
C LYS A 194 13.64 -13.25 6.49
N ILE A 195 14.07 -12.06 6.89
CA ILE A 195 15.44 -11.56 6.75
C ILE A 195 15.93 -11.30 8.16
N HIS A 196 17.06 -11.92 8.51
CA HIS A 196 17.72 -11.72 9.79
C HIS A 196 19.16 -11.31 9.53
N ILE A 197 19.59 -10.20 10.11
CA ILE A 197 20.96 -9.70 9.99
C ILE A 197 21.40 -9.25 11.36
N VAL A 198 22.57 -9.70 11.80
CA VAL A 198 23.17 -9.31 13.08
C VAL A 198 24.67 -9.18 12.92
N SER A 199 25.27 -8.20 13.61
CA SER A 199 26.73 -8.09 13.66
C SER A 199 27.33 -9.17 14.57
N GLU A 200 28.59 -9.55 14.34
CA GLU A 200 29.30 -10.56 15.15
C GLU A 200 29.33 -10.23 16.66
N ASP A 201 29.21 -8.95 17.02
CA ASP A 201 29.17 -8.43 18.40
C ASP A 201 27.75 -8.09 18.89
N GLU A 202 26.71 -8.39 18.10
CA GLU A 202 25.30 -8.14 18.42
C GLU A 202 25.00 -6.66 18.76
N GLU A 203 25.81 -5.72 18.27
CA GLU A 203 25.59 -4.29 18.46
C GLU A 203 24.69 -3.67 17.39
N VAL A 204 24.61 -4.30 16.22
CA VAL A 204 23.80 -3.84 15.09
C VAL A 204 22.96 -4.99 14.58
N GLY A 205 21.67 -4.76 14.38
CA GLY A 205 20.75 -5.79 13.89
C GLY A 205 19.64 -5.24 13.00
N PHE A 206 19.13 -6.12 12.15
CA PHE A 206 18.02 -5.88 11.25
C PHE A 206 17.22 -7.18 11.06
N ASP A 207 15.96 -7.13 11.45
CA ASP A 207 14.99 -8.20 11.33
C ASP A 207 13.77 -7.71 10.56
N PHE A 208 13.36 -8.49 9.57
CA PHE A 208 12.14 -8.26 8.82
C PHE A 208 11.46 -9.60 8.55
N SER A 209 10.24 -9.78 9.02
CA SER A 209 9.45 -10.97 8.76
C SER A 209 8.14 -10.62 8.10
N VAL A 210 7.65 -11.52 7.25
CA VAL A 210 6.44 -11.36 6.45
C VAL A 210 5.46 -12.46 6.77
N ASP A 211 4.19 -12.09 6.94
CA ASP A 211 3.11 -13.04 7.10
C ASP A 211 1.83 -12.57 6.37
N ARG A 212 0.80 -13.43 6.39
CA ARG A 212 -0.56 -13.10 5.91
C ARG A 212 -0.59 -12.48 4.51
N ILE A 213 0.25 -12.98 3.62
CA ILE A 213 0.36 -12.56 2.22
C ILE A 213 -1.03 -12.63 1.56
N ASN A 214 -1.39 -11.59 0.80
CA ASN A 214 -2.65 -11.41 0.09
C ASN A 214 -3.91 -11.57 0.96
N ARG A 215 -3.81 -11.38 2.29
CA ARG A 215 -4.97 -11.36 3.20
C ARG A 215 -5.47 -9.96 3.52
N VAL A 216 -4.71 -8.92 3.19
CA VAL A 216 -5.07 -7.52 3.48
C VAL A 216 -5.56 -6.85 2.21
N SER A 217 -6.87 -6.66 2.08
CA SER A 217 -7.42 -6.03 0.86
C SER A 217 -7.24 -4.51 0.80
N ARG A 218 -7.06 -3.84 1.95
CA ARG A 218 -6.93 -2.38 2.02
C ARG A 218 -6.28 -1.86 3.30
N ILE A 219 -5.59 -0.74 3.15
CA ILE A 219 -5.18 0.11 4.28
C ILE A 219 -6.13 1.30 4.34
N GLY A 220 -6.91 1.37 5.42
CA GLY A 220 -7.77 2.52 5.65
C GLY A 220 -6.92 3.70 6.11
N LEU A 221 -6.68 4.65 5.21
CA LEU A 221 -6.05 5.91 5.59
C LEU A 221 -7.02 6.70 6.49
N PRO A 222 -6.58 7.31 7.59
CA PRO A 222 -7.37 8.31 8.30
C PRO A 222 -7.67 9.49 7.37
N PHE A 223 -8.78 10.19 7.61
CA PHE A 223 -9.14 11.34 6.78
C PHE A 223 -8.73 12.62 7.50
N SER A 224 -7.99 13.49 6.81
CA SER A 224 -7.65 14.85 7.20
C SER A 224 -8.00 15.78 6.04
N GLU A 225 -8.48 16.99 6.31
CA GLU A 225 -8.95 17.93 5.27
C GLU A 225 -7.81 18.76 4.69
N ASN A 226 -6.76 18.10 4.22
CA ASN A 226 -5.50 18.78 3.90
C ASN A 226 -5.40 19.19 2.42
N PHE A 227 -6.19 18.56 1.55
CA PHE A 227 -6.05 18.75 0.10
C PHE A 227 -7.41 18.86 -0.56
N MET A 228 -7.62 19.92 -1.35
CA MET A 228 -8.85 20.11 -2.10
C MET A 228 -8.56 20.20 -3.60
N ILE A 229 -9.31 19.40 -4.36
CA ILE A 229 -9.30 19.41 -5.82
C ILE A 229 -10.68 19.86 -6.28
N THR A 230 -10.71 20.85 -7.18
CA THR A 230 -11.95 21.32 -7.78
C THR A 230 -12.07 20.80 -9.21
N TYR A 231 -13.20 20.19 -9.53
CA TYR A 231 -13.49 19.64 -10.85
C TYR A 231 -14.66 20.37 -11.52
N SER A 232 -14.55 20.55 -12.84
CA SER A 232 -15.67 20.91 -13.71
C SER A 232 -16.17 19.66 -14.44
N PRO A 233 -17.35 19.12 -14.08
CA PRO A 233 -17.97 18.06 -14.86
C PRO A 233 -18.58 18.64 -16.15
N GLU A 234 -18.51 17.90 -17.26
CA GLU A 234 -19.31 18.23 -18.44
C GLU A 234 -20.82 18.20 -18.11
N TRP A 235 -21.59 19.09 -18.73
CA TRP A 235 -23.02 19.26 -18.45
C TRP A 235 -23.78 17.92 -18.58
N GLY A 236 -24.44 17.49 -17.49
CA GLY A 236 -25.24 16.27 -17.43
C GLY A 236 -24.54 15.01 -16.90
N SER A 237 -23.23 15.05 -16.62
CA SER A 237 -22.45 13.87 -16.19
C SER A 237 -22.08 13.81 -14.69
N ILE A 238 -22.41 14.84 -13.90
CA ILE A 238 -21.95 15.04 -12.51
C ILE A 238 -22.05 13.79 -11.64
N TRP A 239 -23.18 13.07 -11.73
CA TRP A 239 -23.42 11.88 -10.90
C TRP A 239 -22.55 10.70 -11.31
N ARG A 240 -22.33 10.51 -12.62
CA ARG A 240 -21.42 9.46 -13.15
C ARG A 240 -19.98 9.79 -12.82
N ALA A 241 -19.58 11.05 -13.03
CA ALA A 241 -18.25 11.55 -12.68
C ALA A 241 -17.96 11.36 -11.18
N LYS A 242 -18.94 11.68 -10.31
CA LYS A 242 -18.85 11.45 -8.85
C LYS A 242 -18.67 9.97 -8.50
N ILE A 243 -19.42 9.07 -9.15
CA ILE A 243 -19.29 7.63 -8.91
C ILE A 243 -17.95 7.10 -9.40
N GLY A 244 -17.57 7.44 -10.63
CA GLY A 244 -16.32 7.02 -11.25
C GLY A 244 -15.13 7.45 -10.41
N LEU A 245 -15.12 8.71 -9.97
CA LEU A 245 -14.09 9.27 -9.11
C LEU A 245 -14.04 8.57 -7.75
N LYS A 246 -15.20 8.39 -7.10
CA LYS A 246 -15.29 7.71 -5.81
C LYS A 246 -14.84 6.25 -5.88
N ARG A 247 -15.12 5.57 -7.00
CA ARG A 247 -14.66 4.19 -7.25
C ARG A 247 -13.13 4.15 -7.38
N ARG A 248 -12.56 4.95 -8.28
CA ARG A 248 -11.11 5.02 -8.53
C ARG A 248 -10.32 5.35 -7.27
N LEU A 249 -10.72 6.39 -6.53
CA LEU A 249 -10.05 6.75 -5.28
C LEU A 249 -10.20 5.69 -4.18
N ARG A 250 -11.33 4.96 -4.15
CA ARG A 250 -11.52 3.84 -3.22
C ARG A 250 -10.64 2.65 -3.57
N GLU A 251 -10.45 2.35 -4.85
CA GLU A 251 -9.51 1.31 -5.34
C GLU A 251 -8.08 1.65 -4.94
N LEU A 252 -7.71 2.93 -4.95
CA LEU A 252 -6.43 3.44 -4.44
C LEU A 252 -6.36 3.53 -2.89
N GLY A 253 -7.37 3.06 -2.17
CA GLY A 253 -7.41 3.11 -0.70
C GLY A 253 -7.51 4.51 -0.09
N ARG A 254 -7.80 5.54 -0.89
CA ARG A 254 -7.86 6.94 -0.45
C ARG A 254 -9.24 7.27 0.13
N LYS A 255 -9.26 7.91 1.31
CA LYS A 255 -10.49 8.52 1.86
C LYS A 255 -10.68 9.91 1.25
N LEU A 256 -11.95 10.24 1.01
CA LEU A 256 -12.35 11.46 0.34
C LEU A 256 -13.68 11.99 0.87
N ARG A 257 -13.87 13.30 0.78
CA ARG A 257 -15.17 13.98 0.88
C ARG A 257 -15.44 14.68 -0.44
N ILE A 258 -16.69 14.62 -0.91
CA ILE A 258 -17.10 15.31 -2.14
C ILE A 258 -18.20 16.30 -1.78
N GLY A 259 -17.90 17.57 -1.96
CA GLY A 259 -18.85 18.69 -1.93
C GLY A 259 -19.25 19.12 -3.35
N MET A 260 -20.28 19.95 -3.41
CA MET A 260 -20.63 20.70 -4.61
C MET A 260 -20.67 22.18 -4.23
N ASN A 261 -19.93 23.00 -4.97
CA ASN A 261 -19.89 24.44 -4.75
C ASN A 261 -19.95 25.16 -6.09
N GLN A 262 -20.91 26.08 -6.27
CA GLN A 262 -21.10 26.85 -7.50
C GLN A 262 -21.12 26.01 -8.81
N GLY A 263 -21.69 24.81 -8.77
CA GLY A 263 -21.75 23.90 -9.92
C GLY A 263 -20.48 23.11 -10.18
N GLN A 264 -19.43 23.33 -9.39
CA GLN A 264 -18.16 22.59 -9.41
C GLN A 264 -18.17 21.49 -8.34
N MET A 265 -17.44 20.42 -8.60
CA MET A 265 -17.26 19.33 -7.64
C MET A 265 -15.98 19.57 -6.85
N GLU A 266 -16.11 19.77 -5.54
CA GLU A 266 -14.97 19.91 -4.63
C GLU A 266 -14.68 18.56 -4.00
N VAL A 267 -13.43 18.12 -4.09
CA VAL A 267 -12.99 16.81 -3.62
C VAL A 267 -11.88 17.02 -2.62
N THR A 268 -12.20 16.81 -1.35
CA THR A 268 -11.23 16.87 -0.27
C THR A 268 -10.61 15.50 -0.08
N LEU A 269 -9.28 15.44 -0.03
CA LEU A 269 -8.49 14.22 0.10
C LEU A 269 -7.64 14.26 1.38
N ALA A 270 -7.45 13.08 1.97
CA ALA A 270 -6.59 12.91 3.15
C ALA A 270 -5.10 13.16 2.88
N LEU A 271 -4.67 12.83 1.66
CA LEU A 271 -3.29 12.93 1.20
C LEU A 271 -3.30 13.57 -0.20
N PRO A 272 -2.22 14.26 -0.59
CA PRO A 272 -2.16 14.86 -1.90
C PRO A 272 -2.02 13.78 -2.97
N VAL A 273 -2.30 14.18 -4.21
CA VAL A 273 -2.16 13.35 -5.40
C VAL A 273 -0.92 13.76 -6.16
N ASP A 274 -0.08 12.79 -6.51
CA ASP A 274 1.01 13.00 -7.45
C ASP A 274 0.49 13.14 -8.89
N GLU A 275 1.39 13.46 -9.82
CA GLU A 275 1.06 13.67 -11.23
C GLU A 275 0.44 12.42 -11.90
N GLY A 276 0.92 11.23 -11.55
CA GLY A 276 0.41 9.98 -12.12
C GLY A 276 -1.02 9.71 -11.67
N ILE A 277 -1.30 9.90 -10.38
CA ILE A 277 -2.64 9.79 -9.82
C ILE A 277 -3.54 10.89 -10.37
N ALA A 278 -3.08 12.14 -10.46
CA ALA A 278 -3.85 13.24 -11.04
C ALA A 278 -4.27 12.93 -12.49
N ARG A 279 -3.38 12.34 -13.30
CA ARG A 279 -3.70 11.87 -14.67
C ARG A 279 -4.74 10.74 -14.67
N MET A 280 -4.62 9.75 -13.77
CA MET A 280 -5.62 8.68 -13.64
C MET A 280 -7.00 9.18 -13.18
N LEU A 281 -7.03 10.25 -12.39
CA LEU A 281 -8.26 10.87 -11.93
C LEU A 281 -8.91 11.76 -13.00
N GLY A 282 -8.12 12.33 -13.91
CA GLY A 282 -8.56 13.24 -14.97
C GLY A 282 -8.88 12.60 -16.33
N GLU A 283 -9.42 11.37 -16.35
CA GLU A 283 -9.79 10.67 -17.60
C GLU A 283 -10.45 11.61 -18.65
N PRO A 284 -10.03 11.55 -19.92
CA PRO A 284 -10.55 12.43 -20.96
C PRO A 284 -12.08 12.31 -21.09
N GLY A 285 -12.78 13.45 -21.06
CA GLY A 285 -14.21 13.55 -21.38
C GLY A 285 -15.19 13.48 -20.21
N GLU A 286 -14.74 13.34 -18.95
CA GLU A 286 -15.66 13.35 -17.79
C GLU A 286 -15.34 14.40 -16.72
N LEU A 287 -14.07 14.79 -16.55
CA LEU A 287 -13.63 15.63 -15.44
C LEU A 287 -12.41 16.48 -15.82
N SER A 288 -12.54 17.81 -15.72
CA SER A 288 -11.40 18.74 -15.83
C SER A 288 -10.98 19.25 -14.44
N ILE A 289 -9.71 19.08 -14.08
CA ILE A 289 -9.14 19.63 -12.83
C ILE A 289 -8.96 21.15 -13.02
N LEU A 290 -9.69 21.94 -12.24
CA LEU A 290 -9.68 23.40 -12.32
C LEU A 290 -8.66 24.04 -11.38
N ALA A 291 -8.52 23.48 -10.18
CA ALA A 291 -7.65 24.01 -9.15
C ALA A 291 -7.21 22.91 -8.19
N LEU A 292 -5.99 23.04 -7.68
CA LEU A 292 -5.44 22.28 -6.57
C LEU A 292 -5.11 23.27 -5.46
N GLN A 293 -5.84 23.20 -4.35
CA GLN A 293 -5.53 23.96 -3.14
C GLN A 293 -4.87 23.02 -2.13
N LEU A 294 -3.65 23.39 -1.74
CA LEU A 294 -2.86 22.70 -0.72
C LEU A 294 -2.98 23.52 0.56
N GLU A 295 -3.75 23.04 1.54
CA GLU A 295 -3.80 23.65 2.87
C GLU A 295 -2.95 22.79 3.82
N GLY A 296 -1.79 23.29 4.21
CA GLY A 296 -0.84 22.61 5.10
C GLY A 296 0.61 22.76 4.65
N SER A 297 1.56 22.35 5.51
CA SER A 297 3.02 22.39 5.29
C SER A 297 3.52 21.35 4.25
N GLY A 298 2.72 21.05 3.23
CA GLY A 298 3.11 20.25 2.07
C GLY A 298 3.89 21.10 1.04
N PRO A 299 4.55 20.46 0.06
CA PRO A 299 5.36 21.17 -0.91
C PRO A 299 4.52 22.18 -1.71
N THR A 300 4.94 23.45 -1.69
CA THR A 300 4.55 24.44 -2.70
C THR A 300 5.07 23.95 -4.05
N ILE A 301 4.17 23.60 -4.97
CA ILE A 301 4.54 23.33 -6.36
C ILE A 301 5.23 24.58 -6.91
N ASN A 302 6.55 24.49 -7.09
CA ASN A 302 7.37 25.60 -7.50
C ASN A 302 6.97 25.99 -8.93
N LYS A 303 6.32 27.14 -9.11
CA LYS A 303 5.80 27.66 -10.39
C LYS A 303 6.92 28.09 -11.36
N ARG A 304 7.90 27.23 -11.64
CA ARG A 304 8.86 27.46 -12.71
C ARG A 304 9.22 26.16 -13.42
N GLY A 305 8.61 25.97 -14.59
CA GLY A 305 9.16 25.17 -15.67
C GLY A 305 8.51 23.81 -15.89
N VAL A 306 7.54 23.80 -16.82
CA VAL A 306 7.08 22.66 -17.64
C VAL A 306 6.16 21.64 -16.95
N VAL A 307 4.88 21.99 -16.92
CA VAL A 307 3.77 21.05 -17.12
C VAL A 307 2.92 21.61 -18.29
N SER A 308 3.50 21.62 -19.48
CA SER A 308 2.82 21.91 -20.75
C SER A 308 2.75 20.58 -21.49
N ASP A 309 1.61 19.95 -21.75
CA ASP A 309 0.63 20.38 -22.77
C ASP A 309 -0.74 19.67 -22.64
N ILE A 310 -1.25 19.41 -21.43
CA ILE A 310 -2.62 18.86 -21.23
C ILE A 310 -3.50 19.76 -20.35
N PHE A 311 -2.95 20.80 -19.74
CA PHE A 311 -3.70 21.76 -18.93
C PHE A 311 -4.10 22.97 -19.77
N TYR A 312 -5.22 22.87 -20.50
CA TYR A 312 -5.99 24.08 -20.81
C TYR A 312 -6.67 24.53 -19.51
N VAL A 313 -5.91 25.24 -18.68
CA VAL A 313 -6.50 26.19 -17.73
C VAL A 313 -7.09 27.28 -18.62
N ALA A 314 -8.42 27.37 -18.66
CA ALA A 314 -9.06 28.51 -19.29
C ALA A 314 -8.55 29.77 -18.59
N ASP A 315 -7.80 30.59 -19.33
CA ASP A 315 -7.44 31.96 -18.98
C ASP A 315 -8.72 32.75 -18.69
N THR A 316 -9.18 32.77 -17.44
CA THR A 316 -10.26 33.66 -16.99
C THR A 316 -10.31 33.68 -15.46
N LEU A 317 -9.31 34.25 -14.79
CA LEU A 317 -9.58 34.90 -13.50
C LEU A 317 -8.77 36.18 -13.35
N ALA A 318 -9.54 37.24 -13.19
CA ALA A 318 -9.18 38.64 -13.09
C ALA A 318 -8.03 38.92 -12.12
N GLN A 319 -7.20 39.90 -12.50
CA GLN A 319 -6.27 40.56 -11.59
C GLN A 319 -7.01 41.06 -10.34
N PRO A 320 -6.46 40.90 -9.12
CA PRO A 320 -7.02 41.52 -7.94
C PRO A 320 -6.92 43.05 -8.07
N LYS A 321 -8.08 43.73 -8.16
CA LYS A 321 -8.15 45.16 -7.91
C LYS A 321 -7.81 45.43 -6.44
N VAL A 322 -6.64 46.00 -6.21
CA VAL A 322 -6.32 46.66 -4.95
C VAL A 322 -7.15 47.94 -4.89
N LYS A 323 -8.08 48.03 -3.94
CA LYS A 323 -8.69 49.31 -3.54
C LYS A 323 -7.91 49.84 -2.35
N SER A 324 -7.31 51.01 -2.54
CA SER A 324 -7.03 51.99 -1.48
C SER A 324 -8.31 52.71 -1.09
#